data_AF-A0A815QGF4-F1
#
_entry.id   AF-A0A815QGF4-F1
#
_cell.length_a   1.000
_cell.length_b   1.000
_cell.length_c   1.000
_cell.angle_alpha   90.00
_cell.angle_beta   90.00
_cell.angle_gamma   90.00
#
_symmetry.space_group_name_H-M   'P 1'
#
loop_
_entity.id
_entity.type
_entity.pdbx_description
1 polymer ?
#
loop_
_entity_poly.entity_id
_entity_poly.type
_entity_poly.pdbx_seq_one_letter_code
_entity_poly.pdbx_strand_id
1 'polypeptide(L)'
;MISNFVNSHLQTSWKIVLFVSCYEATNEGDIVRLFHAEQEKFLTCDNYRKKSVVFLRATGRASATSATSSNALWEIEVVQQDPCRGGTGHWSSLFRFKHLATGQYLAAEVDNDQTFDVTRQKLRGSSTTPVFALIPIPHAYDISSLFELDPTTITRNEDPVPWGSYVRLQHICTNTWVHSTNIKLDPDDDNVRFKIGCALMKEDKEAFQIVHVSPDEVRDLDFATDAAQYFDTIVSKWEKIGIMNVHANERKQVMLLLSDIVYFLACQENNGSDAFDVQILKPNRERQKLIREQNILKQLFRMLRVLKPRLEFERSSTKSIKGSDSSTMLNNDQHISTSPQQQDADVRHSTITYQIKTICRLCYRILKHCQQDYRKNQETIAKEFSFMQSQIGYDILAEDTITALLHNNKKLLEKHITEKEIDTFVRLLREKRDCKFLEYLSDLCVSSNQAIARTQEMICKSVLEKNSDILIRTKFDTRECVEDMVLDDNISSPIGFSNQNILQEVRLTWDGTSESIEHMAGVIRDKPSHKRREEFKNILEYY
;
A
#
# COMPACT_ATOMS: atom_id res chain seq x y z
N MET A 1 10.56 27.74 -56.58
CA MET A 1 11.37 27.75 -55.33
C MET A 1 10.79 26.72 -54.38
N ILE A 2 11.05 25.44 -54.63
CA ILE A 2 10.79 24.36 -53.66
C ILE A 2 12.12 24.21 -52.94
N SER A 3 12.22 24.80 -51.75
CA SER A 3 13.44 24.76 -50.94
C SER A 3 13.61 23.36 -50.36
N ASN A 4 14.71 22.74 -50.76
CA ASN A 4 15.38 21.60 -50.14
C ASN A 4 15.25 21.58 -48.60
N PHE A 5 14.38 20.74 -48.05
CA PHE A 5 14.56 20.21 -46.70
C PHE A 5 15.57 19.06 -46.79
N VAL A 6 16.85 19.43 -46.86
CA VAL A 6 17.94 18.50 -46.53
C VAL A 6 17.80 18.18 -45.05
N ASN A 7 17.70 16.89 -44.71
CA ASN A 7 17.95 16.36 -43.39
C ASN A 7 19.33 16.84 -42.92
N SER A 8 19.41 18.00 -42.27
CA SER A 8 20.56 18.37 -41.46
C SER A 8 20.43 17.61 -40.15
N HIS A 9 21.08 16.45 -40.08
CA HIS A 9 21.40 15.85 -38.79
C HIS A 9 22.22 16.89 -38.00
N LEU A 10 21.55 17.61 -37.10
CA LEU A 10 22.17 18.58 -36.20
C LEU A 10 23.30 17.88 -35.45
N GLN A 11 24.53 18.33 -35.66
CA GLN A 11 25.69 17.81 -34.97
C GLN A 11 25.53 18.13 -33.47
N THR A 12 25.27 17.09 -32.67
CA THR A 12 25.22 17.19 -31.21
C THR A 12 26.56 16.71 -30.66
N SER A 13 27.26 17.58 -29.93
CA SER A 13 28.49 17.24 -29.22
C SER A 13 28.16 16.93 -27.76
N TRP A 14 28.51 15.71 -27.34
CA TRP A 14 28.35 15.26 -25.96
C TRP A 14 29.72 15.27 -25.29
N LYS A 15 29.91 16.18 -24.32
CA LYS A 15 31.13 16.18 -23.50
C LYS A 15 30.97 15.16 -22.39
N ILE A 16 31.74 14.08 -22.45
CA ILE A 16 31.82 13.09 -21.36
C ILE A 16 32.73 13.68 -20.28
N VAL A 17 32.23 13.79 -19.06
CA VAL A 17 33.00 14.20 -17.88
C VAL A 17 33.08 13.00 -16.94
N LEU A 18 34.29 12.64 -16.54
CA LEU A 18 34.50 11.56 -15.58
C LEU A 18 34.03 12.03 -14.19
N PHE A 19 33.05 11.32 -13.63
CA PHE A 19 32.51 11.62 -12.31
C PHE A 19 33.20 10.80 -11.21
N VAL A 20 33.23 9.47 -11.28
CA VAL A 20 33.87 8.61 -10.27
C VAL A 20 34.54 7.40 -10.94
N SER A 21 35.68 6.96 -10.40
CA SER A 21 36.32 5.68 -10.73
C SER A 21 35.90 4.59 -9.75
N CYS A 22 35.55 3.40 -10.25
CA CYS A 22 35.05 2.29 -9.43
C CYS A 22 36.10 1.80 -8.41
N TYR A 23 35.93 2.15 -7.13
CA TYR A 23 36.68 1.64 -5.98
C TYR A 23 35.70 1.30 -4.84
N GLU A 24 36.02 0.27 -4.04
CA GLU A 24 35.28 -0.09 -2.80
C GLU A 24 35.63 0.87 -1.66
N ALA A 25 35.30 2.14 -1.85
CA ALA A 25 35.55 3.21 -0.91
C ALA A 25 34.36 4.18 -0.90
N THR A 26 34.33 5.04 0.10
CA THR A 26 33.32 6.08 0.23
C THR A 26 33.52 7.11 -0.90
N ASN A 27 32.60 7.13 -1.86
CA ASN A 27 32.68 7.99 -3.03
C ASN A 27 31.63 9.11 -2.99
N GLU A 28 31.84 10.12 -3.81
CA GLU A 28 30.82 11.13 -4.15
C GLU A 28 29.50 10.49 -4.56
N GLY A 29 28.40 10.89 -3.92
CA GLY A 29 27.05 10.42 -4.22
C GLY A 29 26.67 9.09 -3.56
N ASP A 30 27.59 8.47 -2.80
CA ASP A 30 27.25 7.28 -2.02
C ASP A 30 26.23 7.62 -0.93
N ILE A 31 25.24 6.74 -0.77
CA ILE A 31 24.24 6.86 0.29
C ILE A 31 24.65 6.00 1.48
N VAL A 32 24.72 6.63 2.66
CA VAL A 32 25.15 5.99 3.89
C VAL A 32 24.19 6.23 5.05
N ARG A 33 24.33 5.39 6.08
CA ARG A 33 23.78 5.61 7.42
C ARG A 33 24.92 5.84 8.39
N LEU A 34 24.78 6.86 9.22
CA LEU A 34 25.70 7.12 10.31
C LEU A 34 25.17 6.45 11.59
N PHE A 35 25.83 5.39 12.02
CA PHE A 35 25.47 4.62 13.21
C PHE A 35 26.40 4.95 14.36
N HIS A 36 25.88 5.50 15.45
CA HIS A 36 26.68 5.80 16.63
C HIS A 36 27.04 4.51 17.37
N ALA A 37 28.33 4.20 17.49
CA ALA A 37 28.81 2.91 17.99
C ALA A 37 28.45 2.69 19.47
N GLU A 38 28.75 3.65 20.35
CA GLU A 38 28.52 3.50 21.80
C GLU A 38 27.03 3.54 22.19
N GLN A 39 26.27 4.47 21.61
CA GLN A 39 24.85 4.65 21.90
C GLN A 39 23.94 3.65 21.19
N GLU A 40 24.47 2.93 20.20
CA GLU A 40 23.73 2.03 19.31
C GLU A 40 22.50 2.70 18.66
N LYS A 41 22.68 3.90 18.08
CA LYS A 41 21.58 4.69 17.49
C LYS A 41 21.97 5.22 16.12
N PHE A 42 21.01 5.26 15.20
CA PHE A 42 21.19 5.91 13.91
C PHE A 42 20.98 7.42 14.00
N LEU A 43 21.80 8.17 13.26
CA LEU A 43 21.60 9.58 12.98
C LEU A 43 20.42 9.76 12.02
N THR A 44 19.41 10.48 12.47
CA THR A 44 18.16 10.67 11.72
C THR A 44 17.80 12.14 11.62
N CYS A 45 17.17 12.52 10.51
CA CYS A 45 16.59 13.84 10.31
C CYS A 45 15.10 13.69 10.01
N ASP A 46 14.24 14.38 10.76
CA ASP A 46 12.80 14.31 10.55
C ASP A 46 12.13 15.66 10.86
N ASN A 47 10.93 15.86 10.32
CA ASN A 47 10.11 17.02 10.58
C ASN A 47 9.38 16.88 11.91
N TYR A 48 9.85 17.61 12.92
CA TYR A 48 9.25 17.67 14.23
C TYR A 48 8.65 19.06 14.51
N ARG A 49 7.35 19.13 14.90
CA ARG A 49 6.62 20.39 15.12
C ARG A 49 6.77 21.42 13.99
N LYS A 50 6.74 20.95 12.73
CA LYS A 50 6.95 21.75 11.50
C LYS A 50 8.36 22.34 11.33
N LYS A 51 9.34 21.84 12.08
CA LYS A 51 10.76 22.16 11.90
C LYS A 51 11.55 20.87 11.63
N SER A 52 12.45 20.89 10.66
CA SER A 52 13.40 19.80 10.49
C SER A 52 14.36 19.76 11.67
N VAL A 53 14.56 18.60 12.28
CA VAL A 53 15.48 18.41 13.40
C VAL A 53 16.34 17.17 13.16
N VAL A 54 17.63 17.27 13.49
CA VAL A 54 18.58 16.15 13.47
C VAL A 54 18.73 15.58 14.88
N PHE A 55 18.66 14.25 15.02
CA PHE A 55 18.69 13.57 16.31
C PHE A 55 19.14 12.10 16.19
N LEU A 56 19.59 11.53 17.31
CA LEU A 56 19.79 10.09 17.46
C LEU A 56 18.47 9.43 17.88
N ARG A 57 18.02 8.45 17.10
CA ARG A 57 16.77 7.74 17.37
C ARG A 57 17.00 6.51 18.24
N ALA A 58 16.32 6.44 19.39
CA ALA A 58 16.28 5.22 20.20
C ALA A 58 15.42 4.14 19.53
N THR A 59 15.83 2.87 19.70
CA THR A 59 15.08 1.72 19.21
C THR A 59 14.91 0.69 20.32
N GLY A 60 13.71 0.11 20.42
CA GLY A 60 13.43 -1.01 21.34
C GLY A 60 13.66 -2.39 20.71
N ARG A 61 14.33 -2.47 19.55
CA ARG A 61 14.67 -3.75 18.91
C ARG A 61 15.87 -4.39 19.61
N ALA A 62 15.93 -5.73 19.62
CA ALA A 62 17.05 -6.48 20.18
C ALA A 62 18.39 -6.19 19.49
N SER A 63 18.36 -5.82 18.21
CA SER A 63 19.52 -5.36 17.46
C SER A 63 19.23 -3.97 16.91
N ALA A 64 20.06 -3.00 17.28
CA ALA A 64 19.91 -1.62 16.83
C ALA A 64 20.17 -1.45 15.33
N THR A 65 21.12 -2.19 14.77
CA THR A 65 21.47 -2.14 13.33
C THR A 65 20.31 -2.60 12.44
N SER A 66 19.41 -3.45 12.95
CA SER A 66 18.20 -3.84 12.23
C SER A 66 17.16 -2.71 12.09
N ALA A 67 17.27 -1.64 12.87
CA ALA A 67 16.32 -0.53 12.91
C ALA A 67 16.59 0.49 11.80
N THR A 68 16.52 0.04 10.55
CA THR A 68 16.64 0.91 9.36
C THR A 68 15.47 1.88 9.29
N SER A 69 15.67 3.05 8.66
CA SER A 69 14.65 4.07 8.42
C SER A 69 15.04 4.84 7.16
N SER A 70 14.07 5.29 6.36
CA SER A 70 14.35 6.16 5.18
C SER A 70 14.91 7.52 5.62
N ASN A 71 14.45 8.02 6.78
CA ASN A 71 14.88 9.29 7.39
C ASN A 71 16.29 9.24 8.02
N ALA A 72 17.03 8.15 7.82
CA ALA A 72 18.40 7.96 8.33
C ALA A 72 19.45 7.97 7.21
N LEU A 73 19.04 8.30 5.97
CA LEU A 73 19.86 8.21 4.78
C LEU A 73 20.52 9.56 4.49
N TRP A 74 21.84 9.50 4.31
CA TRP A 74 22.68 10.66 4.05
C TRP A 74 23.49 10.40 2.78
N GLU A 75 23.34 11.29 1.80
CA GLU A 75 24.18 11.37 0.61
C GLU A 75 25.49 12.08 0.98
N ILE A 76 26.60 11.48 0.57
CA ILE A 76 27.94 12.03 0.79
C ILE A 76 28.35 12.88 -0.39
N GLU A 77 28.73 14.13 -0.11
CA GLU A 77 29.38 15.01 -1.08
C GLU A 77 30.81 15.31 -0.60
N VAL A 78 31.80 14.95 -1.41
CA VAL A 78 33.22 15.21 -1.23
C VAL A 78 33.55 16.54 -1.89
N VAL A 79 33.98 17.51 -1.09
CA VAL A 79 34.25 18.85 -1.61
C VAL A 79 35.52 18.85 -2.45
N GLN A 80 35.34 19.08 -3.75
CA GLN A 80 36.44 19.25 -4.70
C GLN A 80 36.51 20.67 -5.26
N GLN A 81 37.67 21.00 -5.84
CA GLN A 81 37.90 22.27 -6.51
C GLN A 81 37.08 22.42 -7.80
N ASP A 82 36.74 21.31 -8.47
CA ASP A 82 35.84 21.28 -9.64
C ASP A 82 34.47 20.72 -9.22
N PRO A 83 33.39 21.53 -9.21
CA PRO A 83 32.05 21.08 -8.84
C PRO A 83 31.48 19.96 -9.72
N CYS A 84 32.00 19.80 -10.94
CA CYS A 84 31.52 18.79 -11.89
C CYS A 84 32.29 17.46 -11.79
N ARG A 85 33.28 17.39 -10.90
CA ARG A 85 34.14 16.22 -10.73
C ARG A 85 33.89 15.61 -9.36
N GLY A 86 33.24 14.46 -9.35
CA GLY A 86 33.18 13.60 -8.17
C GLY A 86 34.54 12.95 -7.92
N GLY A 87 34.64 12.22 -6.82
CA GLY A 87 35.82 11.41 -6.55
C GLY A 87 35.69 10.59 -5.28
N THR A 88 36.71 9.78 -5.06
CA THR A 88 36.82 8.99 -3.84
C THR A 88 37.18 9.90 -2.68
N GLY A 89 36.46 9.80 -1.57
CA GLY A 89 36.76 10.53 -0.34
C GLY A 89 38.00 9.95 0.32
N HIS A 90 39.00 10.81 0.52
CA HIS A 90 40.21 10.50 1.29
C HIS A 90 40.06 11.00 2.73
N TRP A 91 40.89 10.50 3.66
CA TRP A 91 40.88 11.00 5.05
C TRP A 91 41.20 12.50 5.15
N SER A 92 41.98 13.04 4.20
CA SER A 92 42.26 14.48 4.09
C SER A 92 41.17 15.31 3.40
N SER A 93 40.09 14.68 2.94
CA SER A 93 39.02 15.35 2.20
C SER A 93 38.01 16.02 3.14
N LEU A 94 37.33 17.03 2.62
CA LEU A 94 36.19 17.66 3.29
C LEU A 94 34.91 17.03 2.77
N PHE A 95 33.97 16.77 3.68
CA PHE A 95 32.73 16.08 3.41
C PHE A 95 31.53 16.96 3.79
N ARG A 96 30.46 16.85 3.01
CA ARG A 96 29.12 17.33 3.36
C ARG A 96 28.18 16.13 3.39
N PHE A 97 27.21 16.19 4.29
CA PHE A 97 26.17 15.17 4.41
C PHE A 97 24.83 15.78 4.06
N LYS A 98 24.22 15.32 2.98
CA LYS A 98 22.90 15.76 2.53
C LYS A 98 21.86 14.72 2.89
N HIS A 99 20.83 15.11 3.63
CA HIS A 99 19.73 14.23 3.98
C HIS A 99 18.90 13.91 2.74
N LEU A 100 18.80 12.62 2.39
CA LEU A 100 18.22 12.19 1.12
C LEU A 100 16.75 12.62 0.96
N ALA A 101 15.93 12.47 2.02
CA ALA A 101 14.50 12.73 1.92
C ALA A 101 14.12 14.22 1.90
N THR A 102 14.93 15.11 2.50
CA THR A 102 14.62 16.55 2.57
C THR A 102 15.53 17.42 1.70
N GLY A 103 16.65 16.87 1.21
CA GLY A 103 17.68 17.63 0.50
C GLY A 103 18.45 18.64 1.36
N GLN A 104 18.28 18.61 2.68
CA GLN A 104 18.95 19.52 3.61
C GLN A 104 20.32 18.99 4.03
N TYR A 105 21.27 19.87 4.24
CA TYR A 105 22.62 19.56 4.65
C TYR A 105 22.75 19.53 6.17
N LEU A 106 23.57 18.61 6.68
CA LEU A 106 23.98 18.59 8.06
C LEU A 106 24.91 19.79 8.32
N ALA A 107 24.67 20.51 9.41
CA ALA A 107 25.50 21.63 9.86
C ALA A 107 25.53 21.69 11.38
N ALA A 108 26.37 22.57 11.96
CA ALA A 108 26.33 22.85 13.39
C ALA A 108 26.17 24.35 13.67
N GLU A 109 25.23 24.68 14.56
CA GLU A 109 24.97 26.06 15.01
C GLU A 109 25.00 26.17 16.54
N VAL A 110 25.10 27.39 17.06
CA VAL A 110 25.14 27.65 18.50
C VAL A 110 23.87 27.15 19.16
N ASP A 111 24.03 26.28 20.14
CA ASP A 111 22.93 25.70 20.88
C ASP A 111 22.56 26.55 22.10
N ASN A 112 21.45 27.27 21.98
CA ASN A 112 20.90 28.13 23.04
C ASN A 112 20.10 27.36 24.11
N ASP A 113 19.93 26.04 23.96
CA ASP A 113 19.25 25.20 24.94
C ASP A 113 20.01 25.24 26.29
N GLN A 114 19.31 25.45 27.40
CA GLN A 114 19.92 25.49 28.75
C GLN A 114 19.77 24.16 29.50
N THR A 115 19.21 23.14 28.87
CA THR A 115 18.99 21.83 29.50
C THR A 115 20.31 21.26 30.01
N PHE A 116 20.31 20.88 31.29
CA PHE A 116 21.45 20.28 31.96
C PHE A 116 21.73 18.89 31.39
N ASP A 117 22.97 18.66 30.99
CA ASP A 117 23.44 17.35 30.54
C ASP A 117 24.91 17.21 30.98
N VAL A 118 25.22 16.09 31.65
CA VAL A 118 26.52 15.87 32.28
C VAL A 118 27.63 15.82 31.24
N THR A 119 27.36 15.19 30.10
CA THR A 119 28.24 15.18 28.93
C THR A 119 28.44 16.60 28.40
N ARG A 120 27.36 17.35 28.13
CA ARG A 120 27.42 18.75 27.67
C ARG A 120 28.16 19.70 28.61
N GLN A 121 28.05 19.52 29.93
CA GLN A 121 28.76 20.35 30.90
C GLN A 121 30.23 19.97 31.07
N LYS A 122 30.56 18.67 31.10
CA LYS A 122 31.95 18.19 31.09
C LYS A 122 32.68 18.68 29.83
N LEU A 123 31.96 18.74 28.71
CA LEU A 123 32.47 19.13 27.40
C LEU A 123 32.56 20.65 27.16
N ARG A 124 31.87 21.48 27.97
CA ARG A 124 31.92 22.96 27.86
C ARG A 124 33.27 23.55 28.30
N GLY A 125 33.98 22.88 29.20
CA GLY A 125 35.22 23.36 29.84
C GLY A 125 35.00 24.57 30.74
N SER A 126 34.58 25.71 30.18
CA SER A 126 34.22 26.97 30.85
C SER A 126 32.73 27.30 30.64
N SER A 127 32.11 28.01 31.58
CA SER A 127 30.69 28.40 31.52
C SER A 127 30.35 29.33 30.36
N THR A 128 31.36 29.97 29.75
CA THR A 128 31.22 30.96 28.68
C THR A 128 31.40 30.41 27.27
N THR A 129 31.91 29.18 27.12
CA THR A 129 32.15 28.58 25.81
C THR A 129 30.81 28.19 25.16
N PRO A 130 30.52 28.61 23.92
CA PRO A 130 29.32 28.16 23.23
C PRO A 130 29.40 26.66 22.98
N VAL A 131 28.28 25.97 23.19
CA VAL A 131 28.09 24.60 22.71
C VAL A 131 27.33 24.70 21.41
N PHE A 132 27.67 23.83 20.47
CA PHE A 132 26.95 23.76 19.19
C PHE A 132 26.06 22.53 19.18
N ALA A 133 25.03 22.53 18.36
CA ALA A 133 24.19 21.37 18.10
C ALA A 133 24.08 21.15 16.60
N LEU A 134 23.95 19.88 16.21
CA LEU A 134 23.72 19.55 14.82
C LEU A 134 22.32 19.98 14.39
N ILE A 135 22.25 20.66 13.26
CA ILE A 135 21.02 21.16 12.66
C ILE A 135 20.99 20.85 11.16
N PRO A 136 19.79 20.74 10.55
CA PRO A 136 19.66 20.66 9.10
C PRO A 136 19.52 22.07 8.50
N ILE A 137 20.35 22.41 7.50
CA ILE A 137 20.28 23.66 6.75
C ILE A 137 19.93 23.41 5.28
N PRO A 138 19.17 24.30 4.61
CA PRO A 138 18.76 24.09 3.22
C PRO A 138 19.84 24.42 2.18
N HIS A 139 20.91 25.14 2.54
CA HIS A 139 21.90 25.64 1.57
C HIS A 139 23.21 24.83 1.63
N ALA A 140 23.62 24.29 0.47
CA ALA A 140 24.83 23.47 0.31
C ALA A 140 26.15 24.22 0.52
N TYR A 141 26.17 25.53 0.26
CA TYR A 141 27.42 26.30 0.13
C TYR A 141 27.88 26.98 1.41
N ASP A 142 27.16 26.79 2.52
CA ASP A 142 27.60 27.36 3.78
C ASP A 142 28.83 26.60 4.30
N ILE A 143 29.77 27.33 4.92
CA ILE A 143 30.96 26.76 5.54
C ILE A 143 30.56 25.92 6.77
N SER A 144 29.39 26.22 7.35
CA SER A 144 28.79 25.51 8.48
C SER A 144 28.35 24.06 8.20
N SER A 145 28.36 23.60 6.95
CA SER A 145 28.05 22.20 6.59
C SER A 145 29.27 21.36 6.21
N LEU A 146 30.49 21.87 6.47
CA LEU A 146 31.75 21.18 6.20
C LEU A 146 32.20 20.34 7.41
N PHE A 147 32.49 19.07 7.13
CA PHE A 147 33.02 18.12 8.10
C PHE A 147 34.31 17.46 7.60
N GLU A 148 35.21 17.16 8.52
CA GLU A 148 36.39 16.32 8.29
C GLU A 148 36.23 15.00 9.06
N LEU A 149 36.70 13.91 8.45
CA LEU A 149 36.61 12.55 9.01
C LEU A 149 37.93 12.17 9.67
N ASP A 150 37.90 11.95 10.99
CA ASP A 150 39.05 11.46 11.73
C ASP A 150 38.96 9.92 11.88
N PRO A 151 40.00 9.18 11.46
CA PRO A 151 40.02 7.73 11.57
C PRO A 151 40.20 7.29 13.02
N THR A 152 39.55 6.17 13.39
CA THR A 152 39.75 5.53 14.70
C THR A 152 40.93 4.55 14.71
N THR A 153 41.49 4.23 13.55
CA THR A 153 42.63 3.34 13.36
C THR A 153 43.77 4.08 12.64
N ILE A 154 44.97 3.52 12.68
CA ILE A 154 46.13 4.14 12.02
C ILE A 154 45.98 3.97 10.50
N THR A 155 45.67 5.05 9.79
CA THR A 155 45.57 5.13 8.33
C THR A 155 46.47 6.25 7.79
N ARG A 156 46.78 6.24 6.49
CA ARG A 156 47.47 7.38 5.85
C ARG A 156 46.42 8.38 5.36
N ASN A 157 46.74 9.67 5.41
CA ASN A 157 45.81 10.73 4.98
C ASN A 157 45.38 10.63 3.51
N GLU A 158 46.25 10.08 2.66
CA GLU A 158 45.98 9.86 1.24
C GLU A 158 45.19 8.57 0.96
N ASP A 159 44.97 7.72 1.97
CA ASP A 159 44.20 6.50 1.77
C ASP A 159 42.71 6.85 1.62
N PRO A 160 41.97 6.17 0.74
CA PRO A 160 40.53 6.34 0.62
C PRO A 160 39.82 5.81 1.87
N VAL A 161 38.66 6.38 2.22
CA VAL A 161 37.86 5.95 3.38
C VAL A 161 37.08 4.67 3.05
N PRO A 162 37.41 3.50 3.62
CA PRO A 162 36.71 2.25 3.31
C PRO A 162 35.28 2.24 3.86
N TRP A 163 34.38 1.49 3.22
CA TRP A 163 33.03 1.25 3.76
C TRP A 163 33.09 0.54 5.11
N GLY A 164 32.15 0.86 6.01
CA GLY A 164 32.08 0.25 7.35
C GLY A 164 33.07 0.84 8.35
N SER A 165 33.87 1.83 7.97
CA SER A 165 34.85 2.48 8.84
C SER A 165 34.20 3.21 10.01
N TYR A 166 34.88 3.18 11.15
CA TYR A 166 34.53 3.98 12.32
C TYR A 166 35.28 5.31 12.27
N VAL A 167 34.52 6.40 12.22
CA VAL A 167 35.01 7.76 12.03
C VAL A 167 34.51 8.66 13.15
N ARG A 168 35.28 9.70 13.45
CA ARG A 168 34.81 10.84 14.25
C ARG A 168 34.56 12.01 13.32
N LEU A 169 33.52 12.77 13.61
CA LEU A 169 33.13 13.92 12.80
C LEU A 169 33.65 15.19 13.44
N GLN A 170 34.51 15.92 12.74
CA GLN A 170 34.96 17.25 13.14
C GLN A 170 34.28 18.30 12.26
N HIS A 171 33.58 19.23 12.87
CA HIS A 171 32.96 20.36 12.21
C HIS A 171 34.00 21.48 12.01
N ILE A 172 34.27 21.84 10.75
CA ILE A 172 35.37 22.74 10.39
C ILE A 172 35.11 24.18 10.85
N CYS A 173 33.90 24.70 10.62
CA CYS A 173 33.60 26.11 10.87
C CYS A 173 33.77 26.50 12.35
N THR A 174 33.41 25.62 13.27
CA THR A 174 33.53 25.88 14.73
C THR A 174 34.69 25.15 15.38
N ASN A 175 35.42 24.33 14.61
CA ASN A 175 36.50 23.45 15.08
C ASN A 175 36.07 22.57 16.28
N THR A 176 34.88 21.97 16.19
CA THR A 176 34.32 21.12 17.25
C THR A 176 34.07 19.70 16.78
N TRP A 177 34.16 18.75 17.71
CA TRP A 177 33.84 17.34 17.51
C TRP A 177 32.37 17.08 17.79
N VAL A 178 31.76 16.11 17.11
CA VAL A 178 30.38 15.68 17.35
C VAL A 178 30.29 14.73 18.54
N HIS A 179 29.34 14.97 19.44
CA HIS A 179 29.08 14.18 20.65
C HIS A 179 27.58 13.87 20.80
N SER A 180 27.27 12.66 21.21
CA SER A 180 25.95 12.26 21.68
C SER A 180 25.62 12.94 23.01
N THR A 181 24.35 13.30 23.19
CA THR A 181 23.85 13.84 24.46
C THR A 181 22.66 13.03 24.94
N ASN A 182 22.38 13.07 26.25
CA ASN A 182 21.18 12.44 26.81
C ASN A 182 19.98 13.39 26.86
N ILE A 183 20.09 14.57 26.24
CA ILE A 183 19.03 15.54 26.15
C ILE A 183 17.94 15.01 25.22
N LYS A 184 16.78 14.70 25.79
CA LYS A 184 15.60 14.33 25.02
C LYS A 184 14.99 15.57 24.38
N LEU A 185 14.71 15.52 23.08
CA LEU A 185 13.95 16.57 22.40
C LEU A 185 12.49 16.61 22.86
N ASP A 186 11.97 15.44 23.26
CA ASP A 186 10.64 15.29 23.85
C ASP A 186 10.70 14.42 25.11
N PRO A 187 10.45 14.99 26.29
CA PRO A 187 10.31 14.19 27.51
C PRO A 187 9.00 13.39 27.56
N ASP A 188 7.97 13.79 26.80
CA ASP A 188 6.59 13.25 26.89
C ASP A 188 6.22 12.23 25.79
N ASP A 189 7.08 11.99 24.79
CA ASP A 189 6.81 11.05 23.68
C ASP A 189 7.49 9.69 23.95
N ASP A 190 6.79 8.59 23.67
CA ASP A 190 7.33 7.22 23.75
C ASP A 190 8.51 7.00 22.79
N ASN A 191 8.56 7.75 21.68
CA ASN A 191 9.69 7.73 20.76
C ASN A 191 10.80 8.68 21.23
N VAL A 192 11.76 8.14 21.98
CA VAL A 192 12.88 8.92 22.53
C VAL A 192 13.82 9.39 21.40
N ARG A 193 13.89 10.70 21.22
CA ARG A 193 14.80 11.40 20.30
C ARG A 193 15.86 12.13 21.11
N PHE A 194 17.13 11.81 20.86
CA PHE A 194 18.25 12.42 21.57
C PHE A 194 18.93 13.47 20.71
N LYS A 195 19.16 14.64 21.30
CA LYS A 195 19.90 15.72 20.65
C LYS A 195 21.37 15.36 20.51
N ILE A 196 22.03 15.97 19.54
CA ILE A 196 23.45 15.80 19.27
C ILE A 196 24.12 17.14 19.43
N GLY A 197 25.17 17.17 20.24
CA GLY A 197 25.97 18.36 20.49
C GLY A 197 27.28 18.30 19.73
N CYS A 198 27.95 19.44 19.64
CA CYS A 198 29.36 19.51 19.25
C CYS A 198 30.14 20.28 20.31
N ALA A 199 31.35 19.80 20.62
CA ALA A 199 32.23 20.35 21.64
C ALA A 199 33.70 20.35 21.19
N LEU A 200 34.52 21.23 21.77
CA LEU A 200 35.94 21.34 21.41
C LEU A 200 36.77 20.12 21.82
N MET A 201 36.35 19.39 22.84
CA MET A 201 37.06 18.22 23.35
C MET A 201 36.86 17.02 22.41
N LYS A 202 37.97 16.36 22.05
CA LYS A 202 37.95 15.09 21.30
C LYS A 202 37.79 13.93 22.29
N GLU A 203 36.75 13.12 22.13
CA GLU A 203 36.56 11.89 22.90
C GLU A 203 36.64 10.66 22.00
N ASP A 204 37.40 9.65 22.43
CA ASP A 204 37.65 8.48 21.59
C ASP A 204 36.43 7.58 21.41
N LYS A 205 35.48 7.63 22.35
CA LYS A 205 34.26 6.79 22.40
C LYS A 205 33.14 7.30 21.49
N GLU A 206 33.20 8.57 21.09
CA GLU A 206 32.20 9.22 20.25
C GLU A 206 32.55 8.98 18.78
N ALA A 207 32.31 7.75 18.33
CA ALA A 207 32.58 7.30 16.96
C ALA A 207 31.30 6.87 16.24
N PHE A 208 31.21 7.25 14.97
CA PHE A 208 30.17 6.83 14.05
C PHE A 208 30.71 5.79 13.08
N GLN A 209 29.96 4.72 12.85
CA GLN A 209 30.20 3.79 11.77
C GLN A 209 29.51 4.29 10.50
N ILE A 210 30.25 4.38 9.40
CA ILE A 210 29.68 4.66 8.07
C ILE A 210 29.16 3.34 7.49
N VAL A 211 27.84 3.18 7.48
CA VAL A 211 27.18 1.99 6.94
C VAL A 211 26.69 2.28 5.53
N HIS A 212 27.32 1.66 4.53
CA HIS A 212 26.92 1.77 3.13
C HIS A 212 25.51 1.19 2.90
N VAL A 213 24.73 1.83 2.04
CA VAL A 213 23.36 1.43 1.69
C VAL A 213 23.32 0.93 0.26
N SER A 214 22.63 -0.18 0.01
CA SER A 214 22.50 -0.73 -1.35
C SER A 214 21.78 0.27 -2.27
N PRO A 215 22.22 0.45 -3.52
CA PRO A 215 21.50 1.22 -4.52
C PRO A 215 20.05 0.75 -4.75
N ASP A 216 19.75 -0.53 -4.50
CA ASP A 216 18.38 -1.06 -4.61
C ASP A 216 17.43 -0.42 -3.59
N GLU A 217 17.90 -0.20 -2.37
CA GLU A 217 17.11 0.43 -1.32
C GLU A 217 16.85 1.91 -1.63
N VAL A 218 17.83 2.58 -2.23
CA VAL A 218 17.71 3.98 -2.67
C VAL A 218 16.68 4.08 -3.81
N ARG A 219 16.79 3.23 -4.83
CA ARG A 219 15.82 3.17 -5.93
C ARG A 219 14.39 2.89 -5.45
N ASP A 220 14.24 1.97 -4.50
CA ASP A 220 12.93 1.64 -3.91
C ASP A 220 12.33 2.84 -3.15
N LEU A 221 13.16 3.62 -2.45
CA LEU A 221 12.75 4.83 -1.76
C LEU A 221 12.38 5.96 -2.73
N ASP A 222 13.19 6.20 -3.76
CA ASP A 222 12.95 7.23 -4.77
C ASP A 222 11.63 6.95 -5.49
N PHE A 223 11.42 5.70 -5.93
CA PHE A 223 10.16 5.26 -6.52
C PHE A 223 8.95 5.56 -5.62
N ALA A 224 9.03 5.22 -4.33
CA ALA A 224 7.94 5.47 -3.39
C ALA A 224 7.70 6.97 -3.14
N THR A 225 8.77 7.76 -3.10
CA THR A 225 8.70 9.22 -2.86
C THR A 225 8.08 9.92 -4.07
N ASP A 226 8.56 9.61 -5.27
CA ASP A 226 8.04 10.17 -6.53
C ASP A 226 6.58 9.78 -6.76
N ALA A 227 6.23 8.52 -6.50
CA ALA A 227 4.86 8.05 -6.59
C ALA A 227 3.92 8.81 -5.64
N ALA A 228 4.36 9.05 -4.39
CA ALA A 228 3.60 9.81 -3.42
C ALA A 228 3.38 11.27 -3.84
N GLN A 229 4.41 11.93 -4.36
CA GLN A 229 4.34 13.32 -4.85
C GLN A 229 3.44 13.43 -6.09
N TYR A 230 3.55 12.48 -7.01
CA TYR A 230 2.69 12.41 -8.19
C TYR A 230 1.21 12.24 -7.79
N PHE A 231 0.91 11.32 -6.87
CA PHE A 231 -0.45 11.16 -6.36
C PHE A 231 -0.97 12.41 -5.65
N ASP A 232 -0.14 13.09 -4.86
CA ASP A 232 -0.56 14.33 -4.20
C ASP A 232 -0.98 15.40 -5.22
N THR A 233 -0.20 15.57 -6.28
CA THR A 233 -0.47 16.51 -7.37
C THR A 233 -1.77 16.15 -8.10
N ILE A 234 -1.92 14.88 -8.48
CA ILE A 234 -3.08 14.40 -9.23
C ILE A 234 -4.36 14.44 -8.40
N VAL A 235 -4.33 13.98 -7.15
CA VAL A 235 -5.50 13.98 -6.26
C VAL A 235 -5.93 15.43 -5.95
N SER A 236 -4.98 16.34 -5.74
CA SER A 236 -5.28 17.78 -5.60
C SER A 236 -5.93 18.37 -6.85
N LYS A 237 -5.53 17.91 -8.04
CA LYS A 237 -6.19 18.29 -9.29
C LYS A 237 -7.61 17.74 -9.34
N TRP A 238 -7.82 16.47 -8.98
CA TRP A 238 -9.14 15.83 -8.98
C TRP A 238 -10.12 16.52 -8.02
N GLU A 239 -9.65 16.97 -6.86
CA GLU A 239 -10.45 17.75 -5.90
C GLU A 239 -10.96 19.08 -6.49
N LYS A 240 -10.16 19.73 -7.37
CA LYS A 240 -10.48 21.04 -7.94
C LYS A 240 -11.38 20.97 -9.18
N ILE A 241 -11.02 20.13 -10.16
CA ILE A 241 -11.71 20.11 -11.46
C ILE A 241 -12.69 18.94 -11.60
N GLY A 242 -12.66 17.98 -10.68
CA GLY A 242 -13.42 16.73 -10.77
C GLY A 242 -12.83 15.73 -11.77
N ILE A 243 -12.85 14.44 -11.43
CA ILE A 243 -12.23 13.38 -12.26
C ILE A 243 -12.78 13.27 -13.68
N MET A 244 -14.04 13.68 -13.88
CA MET A 244 -14.69 13.67 -15.20
C MET A 244 -14.01 14.60 -16.20
N ASN A 245 -13.40 15.68 -15.72
CA ASN A 245 -12.75 16.70 -16.55
C ASN A 245 -11.24 16.48 -16.71
N VAL A 246 -10.70 15.42 -16.08
CA VAL A 246 -9.29 15.04 -16.19
C VAL A 246 -9.03 14.43 -17.56
N HIS A 247 -7.81 14.59 -18.10
CA HIS A 247 -7.49 14.02 -19.40
C HIS A 247 -7.40 12.48 -19.32
N ALA A 248 -7.83 11.77 -20.37
CA ALA A 248 -7.81 10.30 -20.38
C ALA A 248 -6.41 9.71 -20.18
N ASN A 249 -5.39 10.39 -20.71
CA ASN A 249 -3.99 9.98 -20.52
C ASN A 249 -3.54 10.04 -19.05
N GLU A 250 -3.95 11.08 -18.31
CA GLU A 250 -3.61 11.21 -16.90
C GLU A 250 -4.26 10.10 -16.06
N ARG A 251 -5.53 9.76 -16.34
CA ARG A 251 -6.17 8.60 -15.70
C ARG A 251 -5.44 7.29 -16.01
N LYS A 252 -4.96 7.12 -17.25
CA LYS A 252 -4.18 5.94 -17.66
C LYS A 252 -2.83 5.87 -16.93
N GLN A 253 -2.13 6.99 -16.78
CA GLN A 253 -0.88 7.05 -16.03
C GLN A 253 -1.08 6.68 -14.55
N VAL A 254 -2.17 7.13 -13.93
CA VAL A 254 -2.50 6.72 -12.54
C VAL A 254 -2.75 5.22 -12.44
N MET A 255 -3.48 4.61 -13.38
CA MET A 255 -3.68 3.17 -13.39
C MET A 255 -2.37 2.39 -13.55
N LEU A 256 -1.47 2.85 -14.43
CA LEU A 256 -0.15 2.24 -14.62
C LEU A 256 0.70 2.34 -13.35
N LEU A 257 0.79 3.53 -12.75
CA LEU A 257 1.56 3.72 -11.52
C LEU A 257 1.01 2.88 -10.35
N LEU A 258 -0.32 2.78 -10.20
CA LEU A 258 -0.93 1.91 -9.21
C LEU A 258 -0.62 0.43 -9.47
N SER A 259 -0.61 -0.01 -10.73
CA SER A 259 -0.17 -1.35 -11.13
C SER A 259 1.30 -1.56 -10.76
N ASP A 260 2.18 -0.61 -11.07
CA ASP A 260 3.60 -0.71 -10.75
C ASP A 260 3.85 -0.80 -9.23
N ILE A 261 3.02 -0.15 -8.41
CA ILE A 261 3.08 -0.30 -6.94
C ILE A 261 2.69 -1.72 -6.48
N VAL A 262 1.77 -2.40 -7.18
CA VAL A 262 1.44 -3.80 -6.89
C VAL A 262 2.65 -4.70 -7.17
N TYR A 263 3.31 -4.53 -8.33
CA TYR A 263 4.54 -5.27 -8.66
C TYR A 263 5.70 -4.94 -7.71
N PHE A 264 5.84 -3.66 -7.35
CA PHE A 264 6.80 -3.20 -6.36
C PHE A 264 6.63 -3.94 -5.03
N LEU A 265 5.40 -4.04 -4.52
CA LEU A 265 5.11 -4.79 -3.29
C LEU A 265 5.35 -6.30 -3.43
N ALA A 266 5.10 -6.86 -4.60
CA ALA A 266 5.33 -8.27 -4.90
C ALA A 266 6.80 -8.65 -5.10
N CYS A 267 7.71 -7.66 -5.21
CA CYS A 267 9.11 -7.88 -5.57
C CYS A 267 9.30 -8.61 -6.91
N GLN A 268 8.45 -8.27 -7.88
CA GLN A 268 8.47 -8.83 -9.23
C GLN A 268 8.65 -7.70 -10.26
N GLU A 269 9.29 -8.02 -11.37
CA GLU A 269 9.30 -7.12 -12.53
C GLU A 269 7.92 -7.10 -13.18
N ASN A 270 7.53 -5.94 -13.73
CA ASN A 270 6.26 -5.81 -14.41
C ASN A 270 6.35 -6.50 -15.78
N ASN A 271 5.89 -7.75 -15.84
CA ASN A 271 5.91 -8.56 -17.05
C ASN A 271 4.73 -8.26 -18.01
N GLY A 272 3.92 -7.24 -17.71
CA GLY A 272 2.70 -6.92 -18.47
C GLY A 272 1.50 -7.81 -18.18
N SER A 273 1.61 -8.70 -17.19
CA SER A 273 0.47 -9.47 -16.65
C SER A 273 -0.52 -8.56 -15.92
N ASP A 274 -1.76 -9.05 -15.72
CA ASP A 274 -2.75 -8.28 -14.97
C ASP A 274 -2.31 -8.14 -13.50
N ALA A 275 -2.30 -6.89 -13.02
CA ALA A 275 -1.94 -6.57 -11.63
C ALA A 275 -2.87 -7.24 -10.61
N PHE A 276 -4.09 -7.61 -11.01
CA PHE A 276 -5.02 -8.30 -10.12
C PHE A 276 -4.62 -9.76 -9.83
N ASP A 277 -3.86 -10.40 -10.72
CA ASP A 277 -3.44 -11.81 -10.60
C ASP A 277 -2.13 -11.97 -9.80
N VAL A 278 -1.41 -10.88 -9.56
CA VAL A 278 -0.13 -10.90 -8.85
C VAL A 278 -0.32 -11.35 -7.40
N GLN A 279 0.30 -12.45 -7.03
CA GLN A 279 0.29 -12.98 -5.66
C GLN A 279 1.60 -12.70 -4.93
N ILE A 280 1.49 -12.27 -3.68
CA ILE A 280 2.65 -12.04 -2.81
C ILE A 280 2.87 -13.27 -1.95
N LEU A 281 3.81 -14.12 -2.39
CA LEU A 281 4.23 -15.31 -1.64
C LEU A 281 5.07 -14.95 -0.41
N LYS A 282 5.98 -13.96 -0.56
CA LYS A 282 6.85 -13.50 0.51
C LYS A 282 6.84 -11.97 0.59
N PRO A 283 6.13 -11.36 1.55
CA PRO A 283 6.06 -9.91 1.65
C PRO A 283 7.41 -9.31 2.05
N ASN A 284 7.84 -8.27 1.35
CA ASN A 284 9.02 -7.49 1.71
C ASN A 284 8.64 -6.38 2.70
N ARG A 285 9.09 -6.54 3.95
CA ARG A 285 8.80 -5.62 5.05
C ARG A 285 9.33 -4.20 4.82
N GLU A 286 10.47 -4.05 4.16
CA GLU A 286 11.05 -2.73 3.89
C GLU A 286 10.24 -1.98 2.83
N ARG A 287 9.81 -2.64 1.74
CA ARG A 287 8.91 -2.02 0.76
C ARG A 287 7.54 -1.68 1.35
N GLN A 288 6.93 -2.57 2.13
CA GLN A 288 5.68 -2.27 2.82
C GLN A 288 5.81 -1.11 3.81
N LYS A 289 7.00 -0.95 4.42
CA LYS A 289 7.32 0.16 5.32
C LYS A 289 7.47 1.47 4.56
N LEU A 290 8.12 1.48 3.39
CA LEU A 290 8.23 2.64 2.50
C LEU A 290 6.84 3.17 2.09
N ILE A 291 5.91 2.29 1.71
CA ILE A 291 4.52 2.69 1.36
C ILE A 291 3.82 3.45 2.49
N ARG A 292 4.12 3.12 3.76
CA ARG A 292 3.60 3.83 4.93
C ARG A 292 4.37 5.12 5.20
N GLU A 293 5.70 5.05 5.28
CA GLU A 293 6.56 6.17 5.69
C GLU A 293 6.60 7.30 4.66
N GLN A 294 6.52 6.97 3.36
CA GLN A 294 6.41 7.94 2.27
C GLN A 294 4.97 8.41 2.00
N ASN A 295 4.04 8.14 2.93
CA ASN A 295 2.65 8.62 2.87
C ASN A 295 1.81 8.14 1.67
N ILE A 296 2.23 7.10 0.94
CA ILE A 296 1.43 6.54 -0.15
C ILE A 296 0.07 6.06 0.37
N LEU A 297 0.01 5.37 1.52
CA LEU A 297 -1.27 4.95 2.13
C LEU A 297 -2.23 6.13 2.33
N LYS A 298 -1.73 7.28 2.79
CA LYS A 298 -2.52 8.50 2.99
C LYS A 298 -3.08 9.00 1.67
N GLN A 299 -2.26 9.01 0.61
CA GLN A 299 -2.69 9.42 -0.72
C GLN A 299 -3.70 8.45 -1.34
N LEU A 300 -3.57 7.14 -1.14
CA LEU A 300 -4.55 6.15 -1.59
C LEU A 300 -5.93 6.39 -0.94
N PHE A 301 -5.99 6.62 0.37
CA PHE A 301 -7.27 6.94 1.03
C PHE A 301 -7.84 8.28 0.58
N ARG A 302 -7.00 9.31 0.41
CA ARG A 302 -7.43 10.59 -0.14
C ARG A 302 -8.02 10.43 -1.55
N MET A 303 -7.35 9.65 -2.40
CA MET A 303 -7.83 9.29 -3.72
C MET A 303 -9.21 8.60 -3.65
N LEU A 304 -9.35 7.56 -2.84
CA LEU A 304 -10.63 6.85 -2.66
C LEU A 304 -11.75 7.76 -2.15
N ARG A 305 -11.46 8.75 -1.29
CA ARG A 305 -12.45 9.72 -0.81
C ARG A 305 -12.95 10.63 -1.92
N VAL A 306 -12.05 11.12 -2.77
CA VAL A 306 -12.40 11.96 -3.92
C VAL A 306 -13.26 11.20 -4.94
N LEU A 307 -13.03 9.89 -5.08
CA LEU A 307 -13.80 9.04 -6.00
C LEU A 307 -15.17 8.61 -5.44
N LYS A 308 -15.35 8.63 -4.11
CA LYS A 308 -16.58 8.15 -3.46
C LYS A 308 -17.88 8.80 -3.94
N PRO A 309 -18.01 10.15 -4.02
CA PRO A 309 -19.26 10.79 -4.45
C PRO A 309 -19.69 10.35 -5.85
N ARG A 310 -18.70 10.07 -6.71
CA ARG A 310 -18.95 9.61 -8.08
C ARG A 310 -19.46 8.17 -8.11
N LEU A 311 -18.92 7.29 -7.26
CA LEU A 311 -19.42 5.93 -7.11
C LEU A 311 -20.86 5.91 -6.55
N GLU A 312 -21.18 6.81 -5.62
CA GLU A 312 -22.53 6.99 -5.08
C GLU A 312 -23.54 7.39 -6.15
N PHE A 313 -23.20 8.38 -6.99
CA PHE A 313 -24.04 8.83 -8.10
C PHE A 313 -24.40 7.69 -9.06
N GLU A 314 -23.42 6.88 -9.48
CA GLU A 314 -23.63 5.73 -10.37
C GLU A 314 -24.56 4.67 -9.74
N ARG A 315 -24.41 4.43 -8.43
CA ARG A 315 -25.25 3.47 -7.69
C ARG A 315 -26.70 3.95 -7.55
N SER A 316 -26.93 5.25 -7.39
CA SER A 316 -28.30 5.80 -7.40
C SER A 316 -28.95 5.73 -8.78
N SER A 317 -28.21 6.03 -9.85
CA SER A 317 -28.73 5.98 -11.22
C SER A 317 -29.11 4.56 -11.65
N THR A 318 -28.32 3.56 -11.27
CA THR A 318 -28.59 2.14 -11.57
C THR A 318 -29.77 1.56 -10.78
N LYS A 319 -30.04 2.05 -9.56
CA LYS A 319 -31.24 1.66 -8.79
C LYS A 319 -32.54 2.19 -9.41
N SER A 320 -32.50 3.40 -10.00
CA SER A 320 -33.70 3.99 -10.62
C SER A 320 -34.16 3.23 -11.87
N ILE A 321 -33.25 2.52 -12.56
CA ILE A 321 -33.56 1.75 -13.77
C ILE A 321 -34.14 0.36 -13.43
N LYS A 322 -33.77 -0.22 -12.28
CA LYS A 322 -34.29 -1.54 -11.84
C LYS A 322 -35.60 -1.46 -11.04
N GLY A 323 -36.05 -0.24 -10.68
CA GLY A 323 -37.23 0.00 -9.83
C GLY A 323 -38.53 0.36 -10.55
N SER A 324 -38.52 0.50 -11.87
CA SER A 324 -39.75 0.59 -12.67
C SER A 324 -40.05 -0.76 -13.29
N ASP A 325 -41.21 -1.31 -12.96
CA ASP A 325 -41.78 -2.58 -13.42
C ASP A 325 -41.21 -3.10 -14.74
N SER A 326 -40.65 -4.31 -14.70
CA SER A 326 -40.20 -5.08 -15.87
C SER A 326 -41.36 -5.58 -16.76
N SER A 327 -42.44 -4.81 -16.84
CA SER A 327 -43.66 -5.15 -17.58
C SER A 327 -44.32 -3.92 -18.19
N THR A 328 -43.55 -3.06 -18.86
CA THR A 328 -44.06 -2.05 -19.81
C THR A 328 -43.00 -1.56 -20.78
N MET A 329 -42.24 -2.47 -21.40
CA MET A 329 -41.39 -2.12 -22.57
C MET A 329 -41.45 -3.23 -23.62
N LEU A 330 -42.67 -3.58 -24.03
CA LEU A 330 -42.95 -4.16 -25.35
C LEU A 330 -44.04 -3.29 -25.95
N ASN A 331 -43.75 -2.71 -27.11
CA ASN A 331 -44.52 -1.73 -27.88
C ASN A 331 -44.24 -0.27 -27.54
N ASN A 332 -43.20 0.27 -28.16
CA ASN A 332 -43.31 1.48 -28.97
C ASN A 332 -42.09 1.58 -29.90
N ASP A 333 -42.25 1.06 -31.11
CA ASP A 333 -41.45 1.41 -32.28
C ASP A 333 -41.69 2.89 -32.61
N GLN A 334 -41.03 3.78 -31.89
CA GLN A 334 -40.79 5.14 -32.36
C GLN A 334 -39.30 5.39 -32.30
N HIS A 335 -38.70 5.50 -33.49
CA HIS A 335 -37.43 6.15 -33.75
C HIS A 335 -37.36 7.49 -33.01
N ILE A 336 -36.84 7.48 -31.78
CA ILE A 336 -36.19 8.66 -31.22
C ILE A 336 -34.76 8.59 -31.74
N SER A 337 -34.52 9.34 -32.80
CA SER A 337 -33.18 9.68 -33.28
C SER A 337 -32.44 10.44 -32.16
N THR A 338 -31.84 9.71 -31.22
CA THR A 338 -30.82 10.26 -30.33
C THR A 338 -29.68 10.76 -31.20
N SER A 339 -29.35 12.04 -31.07
CA SER A 339 -28.27 12.67 -31.83
C SER A 339 -26.96 11.88 -31.66
N PRO A 340 -26.11 11.76 -32.70
CA PRO A 340 -24.81 11.06 -32.60
C PRO A 340 -23.94 11.55 -31.45
N GLN A 341 -24.10 12.83 -31.07
CA GLN A 341 -23.36 13.49 -29.99
C GLN A 341 -23.73 12.99 -28.59
N GLN A 342 -24.96 12.50 -28.38
CA GLN A 342 -25.41 11.96 -27.08
C GLN A 342 -24.90 10.53 -26.87
N GLN A 343 -24.90 9.71 -27.92
CA GLN A 343 -24.40 8.34 -27.86
C GLN A 343 -22.89 8.30 -27.56
N ASP A 344 -22.12 9.22 -28.16
CA ASP A 344 -20.69 9.38 -27.86
C ASP A 344 -20.44 9.87 -26.42
N ALA A 345 -21.32 10.71 -25.87
CA ALA A 345 -21.20 11.19 -24.49
C ALA A 345 -21.44 10.06 -23.47
N ASP A 346 -22.43 9.20 -23.70
CA ASP A 346 -22.77 8.07 -22.84
C ASP A 346 -21.68 6.99 -22.86
N VAL A 347 -21.09 6.69 -24.03
CA VAL A 347 -19.96 5.76 -24.15
C VAL A 347 -18.72 6.29 -23.44
N ARG A 348 -18.42 7.60 -23.57
CA ARG A 348 -17.33 8.23 -22.82
C ARG A 348 -17.57 8.16 -21.31
N HIS A 349 -18.81 8.40 -20.86
CA HIS A 349 -19.18 8.32 -19.46
C HIS A 349 -18.96 6.92 -18.88
N SER A 350 -19.45 5.89 -19.58
CA SER A 350 -19.27 4.48 -19.23
C SER A 350 -17.79 4.09 -19.13
N THR A 351 -16.99 4.54 -20.11
CA THR A 351 -15.53 4.29 -20.13
C THR A 351 -14.82 4.93 -18.95
N ILE A 352 -15.16 6.17 -18.60
CA ILE A 352 -14.58 6.87 -17.44
C ILE A 352 -15.00 6.18 -16.15
N THR A 353 -16.26 5.77 -16.01
CA THR A 353 -16.75 5.02 -14.84
C THR A 353 -16.02 3.69 -14.67
N TYR A 354 -15.76 2.96 -15.76
CA TYR A 354 -14.93 1.76 -15.71
C TYR A 354 -13.51 2.05 -15.20
N GLN A 355 -12.85 3.08 -15.75
CA GLN A 355 -11.51 3.50 -15.31
C GLN A 355 -11.48 3.87 -13.82
N ILE A 356 -12.50 4.56 -13.33
CA ILE A 356 -12.64 4.92 -11.92
C ILE A 356 -12.73 3.65 -11.05
N LYS A 357 -13.57 2.69 -11.45
CA LYS A 357 -13.66 1.41 -10.72
C LYS A 357 -12.33 0.68 -10.73
N THR A 358 -11.62 0.63 -11.85
CA THR A 358 -10.29 0.01 -11.94
C THR A 358 -9.27 0.69 -11.02
N ILE A 359 -9.24 2.03 -10.98
CA ILE A 359 -8.38 2.78 -10.05
C ILE A 359 -8.71 2.40 -8.60
N CYS A 360 -9.99 2.37 -8.22
CA CYS A 360 -10.40 1.96 -6.87
C CYS A 360 -9.99 0.52 -6.56
N ARG A 361 -10.19 -0.42 -7.49
CA ARG A 361 -9.80 -1.83 -7.33
C ARG A 361 -8.29 -1.97 -7.10
N LEU A 362 -7.47 -1.24 -7.85
CA LEU A 362 -6.02 -1.22 -7.66
C LEU A 362 -5.64 -0.63 -6.30
N CYS A 363 -6.28 0.46 -5.86
CA CYS A 363 -6.06 1.01 -4.52
C CYS A 363 -6.35 -0.03 -3.43
N TYR A 364 -7.49 -0.72 -3.49
CA TYR A 364 -7.83 -1.77 -2.53
C TYR A 364 -6.90 -2.98 -2.59
N ARG A 365 -6.43 -3.35 -3.79
CA ARG A 365 -5.42 -4.39 -3.98
C ARG A 365 -4.10 -4.03 -3.30
N ILE A 366 -3.61 -2.80 -3.48
CA ILE A 366 -2.41 -2.30 -2.80
C ILE A 366 -2.62 -2.33 -1.28
N LEU A 367 -3.77 -1.84 -0.78
CA LEU A 367 -4.08 -1.86 0.65
C LEU A 367 -4.07 -3.29 1.22
N LYS A 368 -4.61 -4.29 0.49
CA LYS A 368 -4.61 -5.71 0.87
C LYS A 368 -3.19 -6.26 0.99
N HIS A 369 -2.31 -5.89 0.07
CA HIS A 369 -0.90 -6.32 0.10
C HIS A 369 -0.07 -5.59 1.16
N CYS A 370 -0.35 -4.31 1.43
CA CYS A 370 0.39 -3.54 2.44
C CYS A 370 0.15 -4.04 3.88
N GLN A 371 -1.00 -4.65 4.16
CA GLN A 371 -1.37 -5.11 5.51
C GLN A 371 -0.96 -6.56 5.81
N GLN A 372 -0.60 -7.34 4.79
CA GLN A 372 -0.20 -8.75 4.93
C GLN A 372 0.99 -8.87 5.89
N ASP A 373 0.80 -9.59 7.00
CA ASP A 373 1.78 -9.84 8.06
C ASP A 373 2.47 -8.60 8.66
N TYR A 374 1.85 -7.41 8.56
CA TYR A 374 2.43 -6.17 9.06
C TYR A 374 1.48 -5.35 9.95
N ARG A 375 1.59 -5.56 11.26
CA ARG A 375 0.76 -4.93 12.30
C ARG A 375 0.66 -3.41 12.23
N LYS A 376 1.78 -2.69 12.03
CA LYS A 376 1.78 -1.22 11.96
C LYS A 376 0.97 -0.68 10.77
N ASN A 377 1.00 -1.39 9.64
CA ASN A 377 0.20 -1.03 8.47
C ASN A 377 -1.28 -1.33 8.71
N GLN A 378 -1.60 -2.47 9.32
CA GLN A 378 -2.97 -2.80 9.74
C GLN A 378 -3.56 -1.74 10.68
N GLU A 379 -2.80 -1.25 11.66
CA GLU A 379 -3.26 -0.17 12.56
C GLU A 379 -3.52 1.14 11.84
N THR A 380 -2.68 1.47 10.85
CA THR A 380 -2.85 2.68 10.04
C THR A 380 -4.11 2.60 9.18
N ILE A 381 -4.30 1.46 8.51
CA ILE A 381 -5.46 1.19 7.66
C ILE A 381 -6.74 1.11 8.49
N ALA A 382 -6.69 0.49 9.68
CA ALA A 382 -7.85 0.33 10.55
C ALA A 382 -8.43 1.65 11.07
N LYS A 383 -7.66 2.75 11.08
CA LYS A 383 -8.21 4.09 11.39
C LYS A 383 -9.27 4.52 10.38
N GLU A 384 -9.16 4.06 9.14
CA GLU A 384 -10.06 4.36 8.03
C GLU A 384 -11.09 3.26 7.79
N PHE A 385 -11.25 2.34 8.75
CA PHE A 385 -12.14 1.19 8.62
C PHE A 385 -13.59 1.61 8.31
N SER A 386 -14.12 2.60 9.02
CA SER A 386 -15.47 3.13 8.79
C SER A 386 -15.67 3.71 7.39
N PHE A 387 -14.60 4.30 6.83
CA PHE A 387 -14.64 4.78 5.46
C PHE A 387 -14.70 3.61 4.47
N MET A 388 -13.88 2.57 4.64
CA MET A 388 -13.89 1.38 3.78
C MET A 388 -15.24 0.65 3.84
N GLN A 389 -15.86 0.55 5.01
CA GLN A 389 -17.20 -0.02 5.19
C GLN A 389 -18.24 0.68 4.30
N SER A 390 -18.17 2.01 4.20
CA SER A 390 -19.08 2.79 3.37
C SER A 390 -18.93 2.53 1.86
N GLN A 391 -17.86 1.85 1.45
CA GLN A 391 -17.58 1.51 0.05
C GLN A 391 -17.82 0.03 -0.28
N ILE A 392 -18.41 -0.74 0.64
CA ILE A 392 -18.82 -2.11 0.38
C ILE A 392 -20.00 -2.12 -0.61
N GLY A 393 -19.88 -2.94 -1.66
CA GLY A 393 -20.93 -3.13 -2.67
C GLY A 393 -20.83 -2.24 -3.92
N TYR A 394 -19.78 -1.41 -4.04
CA TYR A 394 -19.51 -0.65 -5.28
C TYR A 394 -18.72 -1.44 -6.33
N ASP A 395 -18.41 -2.71 -6.06
CA ASP A 395 -17.65 -3.59 -6.96
C ASP A 395 -16.20 -3.15 -7.19
N ILE A 396 -15.56 -2.73 -6.09
CA ILE A 396 -14.20 -2.16 -6.07
C ILE A 396 -13.22 -2.97 -5.21
N LEU A 397 -13.56 -4.21 -4.83
CA LEU A 397 -12.75 -5.10 -3.98
C LEU A 397 -12.50 -4.56 -2.56
N ALA A 398 -13.40 -3.72 -2.03
CA ALA A 398 -13.28 -3.23 -0.66
C ALA A 398 -13.45 -4.36 0.37
N GLU A 399 -14.40 -5.25 0.08
CA GLU A 399 -14.71 -6.45 0.85
C GLU A 399 -13.49 -7.35 1.08
N ASP A 400 -12.71 -7.63 0.04
CA ASP A 400 -11.47 -8.42 0.06
C ASP A 400 -10.40 -7.87 1.01
N THR A 401 -10.24 -6.54 1.04
CA THR A 401 -9.26 -5.89 1.90
C THR A 401 -9.73 -5.85 3.35
N ILE A 402 -11.05 -5.67 3.57
CA ILE A 402 -11.64 -5.65 4.90
C ILE A 402 -11.54 -7.03 5.55
N THR A 403 -11.88 -8.11 4.83
CA THR A 403 -11.78 -9.47 5.38
C THR A 403 -10.34 -9.85 5.71
N ALA A 404 -9.40 -9.53 4.81
CA ALA A 404 -7.98 -9.72 5.07
C ALA A 404 -7.47 -8.91 6.28
N LEU A 405 -8.04 -7.73 6.57
CA LEU A 405 -7.68 -6.93 7.74
C LEU A 405 -8.20 -7.54 9.06
N LEU A 406 -9.33 -8.24 8.98
CA LEU A 406 -10.06 -8.76 10.15
C LEU A 406 -9.63 -10.17 10.55
N HIS A 407 -9.18 -11.01 9.60
CA HIS A 407 -8.86 -12.43 9.81
C HIS A 407 -7.96 -12.70 11.03
N ASN A 408 -7.01 -11.80 11.35
CA ASN A 408 -6.10 -11.93 12.49
C ASN A 408 -6.18 -10.76 13.50
N ASN A 409 -7.33 -10.10 13.62
CA ASN A 409 -7.48 -8.95 14.50
C ASN A 409 -8.78 -8.95 15.33
N LYS A 410 -8.82 -9.82 16.35
CA LYS A 410 -9.92 -9.95 17.31
C LYS A 410 -10.41 -8.60 17.87
N LYS A 411 -9.50 -7.68 18.21
CA LYS A 411 -9.86 -6.36 18.76
C LYS A 411 -10.60 -5.48 17.74
N LEU A 412 -10.23 -5.52 16.46
CA LEU A 412 -10.93 -4.79 15.42
C LEU A 412 -12.31 -5.40 15.15
N LEU A 413 -12.38 -6.73 15.11
CA LEU A 413 -13.65 -7.46 14.96
C LEU A 413 -14.65 -7.09 16.06
N GLU A 414 -14.24 -7.16 17.33
CA GLU A 414 -15.13 -6.89 18.47
C GLU A 414 -15.57 -5.41 18.58
N LYS A 415 -14.74 -4.48 18.10
CA LYS A 415 -15.00 -3.04 18.21
C LYS A 415 -15.80 -2.47 17.03
N HIS A 416 -15.58 -2.98 15.82
CA HIS A 416 -16.05 -2.33 14.60
C HIS A 416 -17.07 -3.14 13.77
N ILE A 417 -17.32 -4.40 14.12
CA ILE A 417 -18.42 -5.16 13.52
C ILE A 417 -19.68 -4.99 14.38
N THR A 418 -20.73 -4.46 13.76
CA THR A 418 -22.07 -4.33 14.34
C THR A 418 -23.09 -5.06 13.46
N GLU A 419 -24.35 -5.13 13.92
CA GLU A 419 -25.44 -5.78 13.19
C GLU A 419 -25.68 -5.12 11.82
N LYS A 420 -25.46 -3.80 11.71
CA LYS A 420 -25.65 -3.03 10.45
C LYS A 420 -24.71 -3.49 9.34
N GLU A 421 -23.48 -3.85 9.66
CA GLU A 421 -22.52 -4.35 8.67
C GLU A 421 -22.92 -5.73 8.18
N ILE A 422 -23.32 -6.62 9.09
CA ILE A 422 -23.77 -7.97 8.73
C ILE A 422 -24.99 -7.87 7.82
N ASP A 423 -25.97 -7.03 8.17
CA ASP A 423 -27.15 -6.78 7.32
C ASP A 423 -26.75 -6.20 5.95
N THR A 424 -25.70 -5.38 5.89
CA THR A 424 -25.16 -4.87 4.62
C THR A 424 -24.54 -5.98 3.77
N PHE A 425 -23.77 -6.90 4.38
CA PHE A 425 -23.22 -8.07 3.71
C PHE A 425 -24.33 -9.02 3.21
N VAL A 426 -25.34 -9.28 4.03
CA VAL A 426 -26.51 -10.11 3.66
C VAL A 426 -27.32 -9.47 2.53
N ARG A 427 -27.51 -8.14 2.56
CA ARG A 427 -28.14 -7.42 1.45
C ARG A 427 -27.33 -7.53 0.17
N LEU A 428 -26.00 -7.49 0.23
CA LEU A 428 -25.15 -7.66 -0.94
C LEU A 428 -25.13 -9.09 -1.46
N LEU A 429 -25.16 -10.09 -0.57
CA LEU A 429 -25.35 -11.48 -0.95
C LEU A 429 -26.65 -11.66 -1.73
N ARG A 430 -27.74 -11.01 -1.29
CA ARG A 430 -29.04 -11.03 -1.98
C ARG A 430 -28.99 -10.32 -3.35
N GLU A 431 -28.32 -9.18 -3.45
CA GLU A 431 -28.23 -8.38 -4.69
C GLU A 431 -27.30 -9.00 -5.74
N LYS A 432 -26.14 -9.54 -5.32
CA LYS A 432 -25.09 -10.04 -6.21
C LYS A 432 -25.08 -11.56 -6.38
N ARG A 433 -25.58 -12.33 -5.40
CA ARG A 433 -25.50 -13.80 -5.36
C ARG A 433 -24.09 -14.32 -5.66
N ASP A 434 -23.10 -13.84 -4.92
CA ASP A 434 -21.70 -14.28 -5.02
C ASP A 434 -21.31 -15.01 -3.72
N CYS A 435 -20.75 -16.22 -3.84
CA CYS A 435 -20.37 -17.07 -2.71
C CYS A 435 -19.29 -16.44 -1.82
N LYS A 436 -18.47 -15.53 -2.37
CA LYS A 436 -17.42 -14.82 -1.61
C LYS A 436 -17.97 -14.08 -0.40
N PHE A 437 -19.20 -13.57 -0.46
CA PHE A 437 -19.81 -12.90 0.69
C PHE A 437 -20.12 -13.87 1.85
N LEU A 438 -20.38 -15.14 1.57
CA LEU A 438 -20.50 -16.18 2.60
C LEU A 438 -19.13 -16.56 3.17
N GLU A 439 -18.10 -16.66 2.32
CA GLU A 439 -16.71 -16.85 2.78
C GLU A 439 -16.28 -15.72 3.72
N TYR A 440 -16.61 -14.48 3.37
CA TYR A 440 -16.36 -13.33 4.25
C TYR A 440 -17.08 -13.43 5.58
N LEU A 441 -18.36 -13.82 5.60
CA LEU A 441 -19.10 -14.03 6.85
C LEU A 441 -18.49 -15.16 7.69
N SER A 442 -18.01 -16.23 7.05
CA SER A 442 -17.28 -17.32 7.70
C SER A 442 -15.97 -16.82 8.32
N ASP A 443 -15.19 -16.02 7.59
CA ASP A 443 -13.93 -15.43 8.07
C ASP A 443 -14.16 -14.46 9.24
N LEU A 444 -15.32 -13.82 9.34
CA LEU A 444 -15.66 -12.96 10.49
C LEU A 444 -15.95 -13.78 11.77
N CYS A 445 -16.29 -15.07 11.65
CA CYS A 445 -16.60 -15.93 12.79
C CYS A 445 -15.35 -16.41 13.52
N VAL A 446 -14.20 -16.43 12.85
CA VAL A 446 -12.94 -16.97 13.35
C VAL A 446 -11.86 -15.91 13.29
N SER A 447 -11.09 -15.74 14.38
CA SER A 447 -9.88 -14.93 14.36
C SER A 447 -8.74 -15.66 15.04
N SER A 448 -7.59 -15.77 14.36
CA SER A 448 -6.42 -16.51 14.86
C SER A 448 -6.77 -17.93 15.32
N ASN A 449 -7.58 -18.63 14.52
CA ASN A 449 -8.08 -19.98 14.79
C ASN A 449 -8.92 -20.11 16.09
N GLN A 450 -9.46 -19.00 16.60
CA GLN A 450 -10.40 -18.97 17.72
C GLN A 450 -11.76 -18.42 17.27
N ALA A 451 -12.84 -19.06 17.70
CA ALA A 451 -14.20 -18.60 17.45
C ALA A 451 -14.53 -17.34 18.26
N ILE A 452 -15.26 -16.39 17.63
CA ILE A 452 -15.76 -15.19 18.31
C ILE A 452 -17.27 -15.33 18.53
N ALA A 453 -17.66 -15.71 19.75
CA ALA A 453 -19.06 -15.98 20.10
C ALA A 453 -20.01 -14.80 19.78
N ARG A 454 -19.59 -13.57 20.06
CA ARG A 454 -20.41 -12.37 19.80
C ARG A 454 -20.72 -12.20 18.31
N THR A 455 -19.73 -12.34 17.44
CA THR A 455 -19.90 -12.21 15.99
C THR A 455 -20.74 -13.37 15.45
N GLN A 456 -20.51 -14.58 15.94
CA GLN A 456 -21.30 -15.76 15.58
C GLN A 456 -22.78 -15.58 15.92
N GLU A 457 -23.10 -15.08 17.12
CA GLU A 457 -24.48 -14.84 17.54
C GLU A 457 -25.18 -13.82 16.62
N MET A 458 -24.49 -12.73 16.26
CA MET A 458 -25.01 -11.71 15.36
C MET A 458 -25.25 -12.25 13.94
N ILE A 459 -24.31 -13.03 13.41
CA ILE A 459 -24.44 -13.66 12.09
C ILE A 459 -25.59 -14.68 12.11
N CYS A 460 -25.69 -15.51 13.16
CA CYS A 460 -26.78 -16.49 13.28
C CYS A 460 -28.15 -15.81 13.28
N LYS A 461 -28.34 -14.73 14.06
CA LYS A 461 -29.60 -13.98 14.10
C LYS A 461 -29.95 -13.34 12.75
N SER A 462 -28.98 -12.73 12.06
CA SER A 462 -29.25 -12.06 10.78
C SER A 462 -29.44 -13.05 9.62
N VAL A 463 -28.62 -14.11 9.53
CA VAL A 463 -28.64 -15.07 8.42
C VAL A 463 -29.71 -16.15 8.62
N LEU A 464 -29.77 -16.79 9.78
CA LEU A 464 -30.64 -17.96 9.99
C LEU A 464 -32.09 -17.57 10.33
N GLU A 465 -32.29 -16.51 11.12
CA GLU A 465 -33.65 -16.10 11.52
C GLU A 465 -34.26 -15.13 10.51
N LYS A 466 -33.58 -14.01 10.24
CA LYS A 466 -34.14 -12.91 9.42
C LYS A 466 -34.10 -13.18 7.92
N ASN A 467 -33.11 -13.92 7.43
CA ASN A 467 -32.86 -14.11 6.00
C ASN A 467 -32.71 -15.59 5.60
N SER A 468 -33.52 -16.48 6.17
CA SER A 468 -33.48 -17.93 5.88
C SER A 468 -33.75 -18.31 4.42
N ASP A 469 -34.22 -17.37 3.61
CA ASP A 469 -34.53 -17.53 2.19
C ASP A 469 -33.31 -17.46 1.28
N ILE A 470 -32.18 -16.91 1.75
CA ILE A 470 -30.91 -16.90 1.00
C ILE A 470 -30.19 -18.26 1.03
N LEU A 471 -30.65 -19.21 1.86
CA LEU A 471 -30.04 -20.51 2.10
C LEU A 471 -30.78 -21.63 1.36
N ILE A 472 -30.06 -22.70 1.00
CA ILE A 472 -30.67 -23.89 0.39
C ILE A 472 -31.54 -24.59 1.42
N ARG A 473 -32.73 -25.04 1.00
CA ARG A 473 -33.57 -25.94 1.77
C ARG A 473 -33.41 -27.37 1.27
N THR A 474 -32.93 -28.24 2.15
CA THR A 474 -32.92 -29.69 1.96
C THR A 474 -34.24 -30.27 2.46
N LYS A 475 -34.92 -31.07 1.64
CA LYS A 475 -36.11 -31.83 2.04
C LYS A 475 -35.89 -33.31 1.77
N PHE A 476 -36.25 -34.14 2.74
CA PHE A 476 -36.29 -35.58 2.57
C PHE A 476 -37.65 -35.94 1.94
N ASP A 477 -37.63 -36.50 0.73
CA ASP A 477 -38.84 -36.86 0.00
C ASP A 477 -38.81 -38.37 -0.31
N THR A 478 -39.89 -39.06 -0.01
CA THR A 478 -40.03 -40.50 -0.27
C THR A 478 -40.90 -40.69 -1.49
N ARG A 479 -40.32 -41.19 -2.58
CA ARG A 479 -41.07 -41.51 -3.80
C ARG A 479 -41.40 -43.00 -3.85
N GLU A 480 -42.65 -43.29 -4.15
CA GLU A 480 -43.03 -44.59 -4.71
C GLU A 480 -42.66 -44.56 -6.20
N CYS A 481 -41.59 -45.24 -6.57
CA CYS A 481 -41.28 -45.47 -7.98
C CYS A 481 -42.05 -46.71 -8.45
N VAL A 482 -42.92 -46.54 -9.44
CA VAL A 482 -43.36 -47.66 -10.28
C VAL A 482 -42.26 -47.81 -11.34
N GLU A 483 -41.44 -48.85 -11.23
CA GLU A 483 -40.62 -49.26 -12.36
C GLU A 483 -41.56 -49.78 -13.44
N ASP A 484 -41.73 -49.03 -14.53
CA ASP A 484 -42.30 -49.59 -15.76
C ASP A 484 -41.33 -50.66 -16.25
N MET A 485 -41.67 -51.94 -16.05
CA MET A 485 -40.96 -53.05 -16.66
C MET A 485 -41.01 -52.85 -18.18
N VAL A 486 -39.85 -52.78 -18.82
CA VAL A 486 -39.76 -52.98 -20.27
C VAL A 486 -40.27 -54.39 -20.54
N LEU A 487 -41.42 -54.49 -21.20
CA LEU A 487 -41.93 -55.76 -21.70
C LEU A 487 -40.93 -56.25 -22.76
N ASP A 488 -40.20 -57.32 -22.43
CA ASP A 488 -39.49 -58.12 -23.41
C ASP A 488 -40.56 -58.91 -24.19
N ASP A 489 -40.61 -58.75 -25.51
CA ASP A 489 -41.68 -59.24 -26.40
C ASP A 489 -41.75 -60.79 -26.54
N ASN A 490 -41.17 -61.57 -25.60
CA ASN A 490 -41.00 -63.01 -25.78
C ASN A 490 -41.27 -63.90 -24.54
N ILE A 491 -42.14 -63.52 -23.59
CA ILE A 491 -42.62 -64.50 -22.58
C ILE A 491 -44.11 -64.30 -22.28
N SER A 492 -44.93 -65.27 -22.70
CA SER A 492 -46.36 -65.39 -22.35
C SER A 492 -46.51 -66.05 -20.98
N SER A 493 -46.58 -65.28 -19.89
CA SER A 493 -47.22 -65.65 -18.60
C SER A 493 -47.20 -64.46 -17.63
N PRO A 494 -48.33 -64.06 -17.00
CA PRO A 494 -48.32 -63.01 -15.99
C PRO A 494 -47.89 -63.59 -14.63
N ILE A 495 -46.67 -63.27 -14.19
CA ILE A 495 -46.27 -63.43 -12.78
C ILE A 495 -46.38 -62.06 -12.13
N GLY A 496 -47.45 -61.85 -11.37
CA GLY A 496 -47.63 -60.65 -10.58
C GLY A 496 -46.71 -60.67 -9.35
N PHE A 497 -45.77 -59.74 -9.30
CA PHE A 497 -45.20 -59.20 -8.06
C PHE A 497 -44.90 -57.72 -8.27
N SER A 498 -45.73 -56.86 -7.69
CA SER A 498 -45.43 -55.44 -7.53
C SER A 498 -44.37 -55.28 -6.43
N ASN A 499 -43.10 -55.29 -6.80
CA ASN A 499 -42.05 -54.82 -5.89
C ASN A 499 -42.08 -53.30 -5.89
N GLN A 500 -42.74 -52.72 -4.88
CA GLN A 500 -42.62 -51.30 -4.56
C GLN A 500 -41.22 -51.04 -4.00
N ASN A 501 -40.27 -50.65 -4.86
CA ASN A 501 -38.99 -50.11 -4.40
C ASN A 501 -39.23 -48.67 -3.94
N ILE A 502 -39.33 -48.46 -2.62
CA ILE A 502 -39.33 -47.13 -2.01
C ILE A 502 -37.90 -46.61 -2.08
N LEU A 503 -37.62 -45.74 -3.06
CA LEU A 503 -36.35 -45.02 -3.13
C LEU A 503 -36.46 -43.78 -2.23
N GLN A 504 -35.62 -43.75 -1.20
CA GLN A 504 -35.43 -42.59 -0.34
C GLN A 504 -34.40 -41.67 -1.00
N GLU A 505 -34.81 -40.47 -1.42
CA GLU A 505 -33.91 -39.53 -2.09
C GLU A 505 -33.99 -38.14 -1.44
N VAL A 506 -32.83 -37.54 -1.18
CA VAL A 506 -32.74 -36.19 -0.61
C VAL A 506 -32.88 -35.18 -1.73
N ARG A 507 -33.99 -34.44 -1.77
CA ARG A 507 -34.18 -33.39 -2.78
C ARG A 507 -33.71 -32.04 -2.23
N LEU A 508 -32.75 -31.44 -2.94
CA LEU A 508 -32.39 -30.04 -2.76
C LEU A 508 -33.39 -29.17 -3.52
N THR A 509 -34.09 -28.27 -2.81
CA THR A 509 -35.12 -27.39 -3.39
C THR A 509 -34.78 -25.93 -3.11
N TRP A 510 -35.04 -25.06 -4.08
CA TRP A 510 -34.77 -23.63 -3.97
C TRP A 510 -36.06 -22.80 -4.06
N ASP A 511 -36.13 -21.72 -3.27
CA ASP A 511 -37.20 -20.70 -3.28
C ASP A 511 -38.64 -21.22 -3.04
N GLY A 512 -38.80 -22.38 -2.40
CA GLY A 512 -40.14 -22.97 -2.26
C GLY A 512 -40.80 -23.34 -3.59
N THR A 513 -40.06 -23.29 -4.70
CA THR A 513 -40.46 -23.88 -5.97
C THR A 513 -40.27 -25.39 -5.88
N SER A 514 -41.22 -26.14 -6.41
CA SER A 514 -41.24 -27.61 -6.37
C SER A 514 -40.15 -28.27 -7.25
N GLU A 515 -39.25 -27.49 -7.86
CA GLU A 515 -38.25 -27.95 -8.81
C GLU A 515 -36.92 -28.28 -8.10
N SER A 516 -36.41 -29.49 -8.33
CA SER A 516 -35.13 -29.98 -7.77
C SER A 516 -33.92 -29.32 -8.44
N ILE A 517 -32.81 -29.19 -7.71
CA ILE A 517 -31.51 -28.78 -8.29
C ILE A 517 -31.10 -29.68 -9.47
N GLU A 518 -31.45 -30.97 -9.43
CA GLU A 518 -31.26 -31.91 -10.54
C GLU A 518 -32.10 -31.57 -11.77
N HIS A 519 -33.33 -31.07 -11.58
CA HIS A 519 -34.18 -30.63 -12.67
C HIS A 519 -33.61 -29.35 -13.30
N MET A 520 -33.13 -28.42 -12.48
CA MET A 520 -32.43 -27.21 -12.95
C MET A 520 -31.15 -27.54 -13.72
N ALA A 521 -30.36 -28.53 -13.25
CA ALA A 521 -29.17 -29.04 -13.94
C ALA A 521 -29.50 -29.83 -15.23
N GLY A 522 -30.65 -30.50 -15.29
CA GLY A 522 -31.17 -31.16 -16.49
C GLY A 522 -31.63 -30.16 -17.56
N VAL A 523 -32.34 -29.10 -17.17
CA VAL A 523 -32.80 -28.02 -18.06
C VAL A 523 -31.63 -27.29 -18.73
N ILE A 524 -30.47 -27.19 -18.06
CA ILE A 524 -29.24 -26.62 -18.64
C ILE A 524 -28.62 -27.53 -19.72
N ARG A 525 -28.82 -28.84 -19.64
CA ARG A 525 -28.30 -29.83 -20.61
C ARG A 525 -29.18 -29.96 -21.86
N ASP A 526 -30.50 -29.83 -21.74
CA ASP A 526 -31.42 -30.29 -22.79
C ASP A 526 -31.96 -29.22 -23.76
N LYS A 527 -31.86 -27.89 -23.49
CA LYS A 527 -32.39 -26.86 -24.44
C LYS A 527 -31.53 -25.58 -24.58
N PRO A 528 -31.38 -25.00 -25.80
CA PRO A 528 -30.33 -24.00 -26.07
C PRO A 528 -30.71 -22.55 -25.76
N SER A 529 -31.98 -22.20 -25.55
CA SER A 529 -32.41 -20.79 -25.52
C SER A 529 -33.53 -20.51 -24.52
N HIS A 530 -33.17 -20.10 -23.30
CA HIS A 530 -34.11 -19.44 -22.38
C HIS A 530 -33.37 -18.58 -21.37
N LYS A 531 -33.91 -17.38 -21.09
CA LYS A 531 -33.48 -16.45 -20.02
C LYS A 531 -33.33 -17.13 -18.65
N ARG A 532 -34.11 -18.20 -18.41
CA ARG A 532 -34.03 -19.10 -17.24
C ARG A 532 -32.71 -19.86 -17.10
N ARG A 533 -31.98 -20.11 -18.19
CA ARG A 533 -30.69 -20.83 -18.14
C ARG A 533 -29.63 -20.02 -17.41
N GLU A 534 -29.58 -18.71 -17.62
CA GLU A 534 -28.63 -17.82 -16.97
C GLU A 534 -28.97 -17.65 -15.48
N GLU A 535 -30.27 -17.60 -15.15
CA GLU A 535 -30.75 -17.65 -13.76
C GLU A 535 -30.38 -18.98 -13.07
N PHE A 536 -30.65 -20.13 -13.69
CA PHE A 536 -30.30 -21.44 -13.14
C PHE A 536 -28.80 -21.70 -13.08
N LYS A 537 -28.03 -21.20 -14.07
CA LYS A 537 -26.57 -21.27 -14.06
C LYS A 537 -25.98 -20.42 -12.94
N ASN A 538 -26.46 -19.19 -12.74
CA ASN A 538 -26.02 -18.35 -11.63
C ASN A 538 -26.43 -18.92 -10.27
N ILE A 539 -27.59 -19.61 -10.18
CA ILE A 539 -28.01 -20.32 -8.96
C ILE A 539 -27.10 -21.53 -8.68
N LEU A 540 -26.67 -22.26 -9.72
CA LEU A 540 -25.76 -23.41 -9.60
C LEU A 540 -24.27 -23.02 -9.48
N GLU A 541 -23.85 -21.84 -9.90
CA GLU A 541 -22.50 -21.30 -9.64
C GLU A 541 -22.43 -20.60 -8.26
N TYR A 542 -23.56 -20.13 -7.73
CA TYR A 542 -23.68 -19.55 -6.39
C TYR A 542 -23.55 -20.58 -5.26
N TYR A 543 -23.84 -21.86 -5.55
CA TYR A 543 -23.78 -22.99 -4.62
C TYR A 543 -22.74 -24.01 -5.08
#